data_AF-A0A7X9E7W1-F1
#
_entry.id   AF-A0A7X9E7W1-F1
#
_cell.length_a   1.000
_cell.length_b   1.000
_cell.length_c   1.000
_cell.angle_alpha   90.00
_cell.angle_beta   90.00
_cell.angle_gamma   90.00
#
_symmetry.space_group_name_H-M   'P 1'
#
loop_
_entity.id
_entity.type
_entity.pdbx_description
1 polymer ?
#
loop_
_entity_poly.entity_id
_entity_poly.type
_entity_poly.pdbx_seq_one_letter_code
_entity_poly.pdbx_strand_id
1 'polypeptide(L)'
;MKSLKGTKTAENLLKAFAGESQARGRYNMYASIADKEGYKQIRNIFNETADNEKEHAKRFYNFLVEGFKDELPATVEFNAGYPVAKGNTL
;
A
#
# COMPACT_ATOMS: atom_id res chain seq x y z
N MET A 1 6.16 -5.75 23.55
CA MET A 1 6.19 -4.35 23.05
C MET A 1 5.26 -3.46 23.85
N LYS A 2 5.67 -2.21 24.07
CA LYS A 2 4.81 -1.12 24.57
C LYS A 2 3.76 -0.78 23.49
N SER A 3 2.67 -0.13 23.89
CA SER A 3 1.64 0.34 22.97
C SER A 3 2.22 1.28 21.90
N LEU A 4 1.69 1.19 20.67
CA LEU A 4 2.02 2.10 19.57
C LEU A 4 1.15 3.36 19.53
N LYS A 5 0.13 3.48 20.40
CA LYS A 5 -0.77 4.64 20.39
C LYS A 5 0.00 5.95 20.60
N GLY A 6 -0.26 6.92 19.73
CA GLY A 6 0.41 8.24 19.77
C GLY A 6 1.89 8.23 19.40
N THR A 7 2.43 7.10 18.92
CA THR A 7 3.84 6.99 18.54
C THR A 7 4.07 7.34 17.09
N LYS A 8 5.30 7.78 16.77
CA LYS A 8 5.71 7.99 15.37
C LYS A 8 5.70 6.70 14.56
N THR A 9 5.94 5.56 15.22
CA THR A 9 5.88 4.24 14.58
C THR A 9 4.48 3.92 14.09
N ALA A 10 3.43 4.23 14.87
CA ALA A 10 2.04 4.06 14.43
C ALA A 10 1.73 4.91 13.18
N GLU A 11 2.13 6.18 13.17
CA GLU A 11 1.98 7.03 11.99
C GLU A 11 2.71 6.46 10.77
N ASN A 12 3.95 6.00 10.95
CA ASN A 12 4.76 5.47 9.86
C ASN A 12 4.19 4.17 9.30
N LEU A 13 3.71 3.27 10.15
CA LEU A 13 3.04 2.04 9.73
C LEU A 13 1.76 2.33 8.96
N LEU A 14 0.95 3.30 9.41
CA LEU A 14 -0.26 3.68 8.70
C LEU A 14 0.06 4.37 7.36
N LYS A 15 1.07 5.24 7.32
CA LYS A 15 1.56 5.85 6.07
C LYS A 15 2.04 4.81 5.07
N ALA A 16 2.80 3.82 5.53
CA ALA A 16 3.26 2.71 4.70
C ALA A 16 2.08 1.90 4.18
N PHE A 17 1.15 1.49 5.05
CA PHE A 17 -0.08 0.80 4.63
C PHE A 17 -0.85 1.56 3.55
N ALA A 18 -1.06 2.86 3.73
CA ALA A 18 -1.76 3.70 2.76
C ALA A 18 -0.97 3.85 1.44
N GLY A 19 0.35 3.98 1.53
CA GLY A 19 1.26 4.04 0.37
C GLY A 19 1.20 2.77 -0.48
N GLU A 20 1.36 1.59 0.14
CA GLU A 20 1.32 0.30 -0.55
C GLU A 20 -0.07 -0.02 -1.11
N SER A 21 -1.12 0.35 -0.39
CA SER A 21 -2.50 0.22 -0.87
C SER A 21 -2.73 1.01 -2.17
N GLN A 22 -2.18 2.23 -2.26
CA GLN A 22 -2.24 3.01 -3.48
C GLN A 22 -1.29 2.50 -4.57
N ALA A 23 -0.09 2.03 -4.20
CA ALA A 23 0.85 1.44 -5.15
C ALA A 23 0.24 0.23 -5.85
N ARG A 24 -0.35 -0.71 -5.10
CA ARG A 24 -1.16 -1.81 -5.63
C ARG A 24 -2.20 -1.35 -6.63
N GLY A 25 -2.98 -0.32 -6.27
CA GLY A 25 -4.00 0.25 -7.15
C GLY A 25 -3.42 0.75 -8.47
N ARG A 26 -2.31 1.50 -8.41
CA ARG A 26 -1.63 2.02 -9.60
C ARG A 26 -1.03 0.90 -10.47
N TYR A 27 -0.40 -0.10 -9.87
CA TYR A 27 0.15 -1.24 -10.61
C TYR A 27 -0.94 -2.04 -11.33
N ASN A 28 -2.10 -2.26 -10.71
CA ASN A 28 -3.23 -2.87 -11.41
C ASN A 28 -3.73 -2.02 -12.60
N MET A 29 -3.75 -0.69 -12.46
CA MET A 29 -4.09 0.20 -13.57
C MET A 29 -3.07 0.08 -14.71
N TYR A 30 -1.77 0.04 -14.39
CA TYR A 30 -0.72 -0.14 -15.39
C TYR A 30 -0.72 -1.53 -16.03
N ALA A 31 -1.07 -2.59 -15.28
CA ALA A 31 -1.29 -3.91 -15.85
C ALA A 31 -2.40 -3.87 -16.91
N SER A 32 -3.51 -3.16 -16.63
CA SER A 32 -4.59 -2.99 -17.61
C SER A 32 -4.14 -2.22 -18.87
N ILE A 33 -3.29 -1.21 -18.71
CA ILE A 33 -2.72 -0.45 -19.84
C ILE A 33 -1.79 -1.35 -20.67
N ALA A 34 -0.85 -2.05 -20.04
CA ALA A 34 0.05 -2.98 -20.71
C ALA A 34 -0.70 -4.10 -21.44
N ASP A 35 -1.81 -4.59 -20.88
CA ASP A 35 -2.64 -5.61 -21.54
C ASP A 35 -3.27 -5.10 -22.83
N LYS A 36 -3.75 -3.85 -22.83
CA LYS A 36 -4.34 -3.16 -24.00
C LYS A 36 -3.32 -2.84 -25.07
N GLU A 37 -2.09 -2.51 -24.68
CA GLU A 37 -0.98 -2.22 -25.58
C GLU A 37 -0.30 -3.49 -26.12
N GLY A 38 -0.71 -4.68 -25.67
CA GLY A 38 -0.20 -5.97 -26.14
C GLY A 38 1.01 -6.50 -25.37
N TYR A 39 1.49 -5.79 -24.35
CA TYR A 39 2.65 -6.16 -23.54
C TYR A 39 2.29 -7.16 -22.43
N LYS A 40 1.99 -8.41 -22.80
CA LYS A 40 1.52 -9.44 -21.85
C LYS A 40 2.52 -9.77 -20.73
N GLN A 41 3.82 -9.76 -21.02
CA GLN A 41 4.85 -9.98 -20.00
C GLN A 41 4.88 -8.83 -18.98
N ILE A 42 4.84 -7.58 -19.45
CA ILE A 42 4.87 -6.40 -18.58
C ILE A 42 3.60 -6.33 -17.73
N ARG A 43 2.43 -6.65 -18.31
CA ARG A 43 1.19 -6.82 -17.55
C ARG A 43 1.36 -7.81 -16.39
N ASN A 44 1.96 -8.97 -16.64
CA ASN A 44 2.14 -9.98 -15.61
C ASN A 44 3.06 -9.48 -14.49
N ILE A 45 4.13 -8.77 -14.83
CA ILE A 45 5.02 -8.13 -13.86
C ILE A 45 4.27 -7.11 -13.01
N PHE A 46 3.44 -6.25 -13.62
CA PHE A 46 2.63 -5.30 -12.87
C PHE A 46 1.63 -5.98 -11.92
N ASN A 47 0.97 -7.06 -12.36
CA ASN A 47 0.06 -7.81 -11.49
C ASN A 47 0.81 -8.47 -10.32
N GLU A 48 1.94 -9.11 -10.59
CA GLU A 48 2.78 -9.71 -9.55
C GLU A 48 3.25 -8.66 -8.53
N THR A 49 3.68 -7.49 -9.02
CA THR A 49 4.09 -6.37 -8.16
C THR A 49 2.92 -5.87 -7.33
N ALA A 50 1.72 -5.74 -7.92
CA ALA A 50 0.52 -5.37 -7.19
C ALA A 50 0.17 -6.37 -6.07
N ASP A 51 0.38 -7.67 -6.30
CA ASP A 51 0.20 -8.71 -5.29
C ASP A 51 1.28 -8.65 -4.20
N ASN A 52 2.52 -8.28 -4.53
CA ASN A 52 3.56 -8.03 -3.53
C ASN A 52 3.19 -6.84 -2.63
N GLU A 53 2.73 -5.72 -3.20
CA GLU A 53 2.30 -4.57 -2.39
C GLU A 53 1.09 -4.85 -1.51
N LYS A 54 0.22 -5.77 -1.94
CA LYS A 54 -0.87 -6.26 -1.08
C LYS A 54 -0.31 -6.94 0.18
N GLU A 55 0.69 -7.79 0.04
CA GLU A 55 1.30 -8.49 1.18
C GLU A 55 2.11 -7.53 2.06
N HIS A 56 2.78 -6.52 1.48
CA HIS A 56 3.41 -5.43 2.23
C HIS A 56 2.38 -4.64 3.06
N ALA A 57 1.30 -4.17 2.42
CA ALA A 57 0.22 -3.44 3.08
C ALA A 57 -0.37 -4.26 4.24
N LYS A 58 -0.69 -5.53 3.99
CA LYS A 58 -1.23 -6.44 5.00
C LYS A 58 -0.28 -6.58 6.19
N ARG A 59 1.02 -6.73 5.95
CA ARG A 59 2.02 -6.83 7.02
C ARG A 59 2.10 -5.56 7.87
N PHE A 60 2.14 -4.38 7.24
CA PHE A 60 2.17 -3.11 7.97
C PHE A 60 0.90 -2.89 8.79
N TYR A 61 -0.27 -3.23 8.23
CA TYR A 61 -1.53 -3.12 8.94
C TYR A 61 -1.60 -4.08 10.14
N ASN A 62 -1.14 -5.32 9.98
CA ASN A 62 -1.10 -6.29 11.08
C ASN A 62 -0.20 -5.79 12.23
N PHE A 63 1.00 -5.25 11.93
CA PHE A 63 1.84 -4.64 12.96
C PHE A 63 1.19 -3.46 13.66
N LEU A 64 0.40 -2.67 12.94
CA LEU A 64 -0.36 -1.57 13.54
C LEU A 64 -1.44 -2.11 14.49
N VAL A 65 -2.25 -3.08 14.04
CA VAL A 65 -3.29 -3.72 14.86
C VAL A 65 -2.70 -4.38 16.11
N GLU A 66 -1.65 -5.20 15.94
CA GLU A 66 -0.94 -5.84 17.06
C GLU A 66 -0.32 -4.83 18.02
N GLY A 67 0.12 -3.67 17.51
CA GLY A 67 0.70 -2.59 18.31
C GLY A 67 -0.30 -1.84 19.18
N PHE A 68 -1.58 -1.83 18.79
CA PHE A 68 -2.66 -1.17 19.55
C PHE A 68 -3.36 -2.12 20.53
N LYS A 69 -3.35 -3.44 20.30
CA LYS A 69 -3.91 -4.46 21.22
C LYS A 69 -5.34 -4.11 21.67
N ASP A 70 -5.56 -4.00 22.98
CA ASP A 70 -6.85 -3.72 23.62
C ASP A 70 -7.31 -2.26 23.46
N GLU A 71 -6.50 -1.41 22.83
CA GLU A 71 -6.82 0.00 22.57
C GLU A 71 -7.55 0.21 21.23
N LEU A 72 -7.97 -0.89 20.59
CA LEU A 72 -8.81 -0.88 19.40
C LEU A 72 -10.30 -0.75 19.76
N PRO A 73 -11.12 -0.08 18.92
CA PRO A 73 -10.74 0.63 17.70
C PRO A 73 -10.01 1.93 18.02
N ALA A 74 -9.03 2.29 17.18
CA ALA A 74 -8.29 3.53 17.31
C ALA A 74 -8.20 4.26 15.97
N THR A 75 -8.14 5.59 16.05
CA THR A 75 -7.91 6.46 14.91
C THR A 75 -6.48 6.97 14.97
N VAL A 76 -5.77 6.88 13.84
CA VAL A 76 -4.47 7.52 13.66
C VAL A 76 -4.62 8.50 12.51
N GLU A 77 -4.45 9.79 12.80
CA GLU A 77 -4.53 10.85 11.81
C GLU A 77 -3.13 11.21 11.31
N PHE A 78 -3.00 11.42 10.00
CA PHE A 78 -1.76 11.87 9.41
C PHE A 78 -2.02 12.69 8.15
N ASN A 79 -1.10 13.60 7.84
CA ASN A 79 -1.04 14.27 6.55
C ASN A 79 0.01 13.58 5.66
N ALA A 80 -0.35 13.29 4.41
CA ALA A 80 0.57 12.77 3.40
C ALA A 80 0.18 13.26 2.00
N GLY A 81 1.18 13.52 1.17
CA GLY A 81 1.03 13.68 -0.27
C GLY A 81 1.17 12.34 -0.99
N TYR A 82 0.43 12.17 -2.08
CA TYR A 82 0.49 10.97 -2.91
C TYR A 82 0.71 11.33 -4.37
N PRO A 83 1.49 10.53 -5.12
CA PRO A 83 1.72 10.80 -6.53
C PRO A 83 0.44 10.58 -7.34
N VAL A 84 0.11 11.55 -8.19
CA VAL A 84 -1.00 11.49 -9.15
C VAL A 84 -0.40 11.54 -10.55
N ALA A 85 -0.31 10.39 -11.18
CA ALA A 85 0.24 10.25 -12.52
C ALA A 85 -0.42 9.07 -13.25
N LYS A 86 -0.53 9.18 -14.57
CA LYS A 86 -0.97 8.12 -15.47
C LYS A 86 -0.20 8.21 -16.77
N GLY A 87 0.38 7.11 -17.20
CA GLY A 87 1.17 6.99 -18.44
C GLY A 87 0.74 5.79 -19.30
N ASN A 88 1.54 5.52 -20.32
CA ASN A 88 1.54 4.29 -21.14
C ASN A 88 2.49 3.24 -20.51
N THR A 89 2.77 2.14 -21.21
CA THR A 89 3.68 1.10 -20.70
C THR A 89 5.18 1.48 -20.79
N LEU A 90 5.57 2.35 -21.73
CA LEU A 90 6.97 2.71 -22.04
C LEU A 90 7.20 4.22 -22.10
#